data_AF-A0A962ZFQ7-F1
#
_entry.id   AF-A0A962ZFQ7-F1
#
_cell.length_a   1.000
_cell.length_b   1.000
_cell.length_c   1.000
_cell.angle_alpha   90.00
_cell.angle_beta   90.00
_cell.angle_gamma   90.00
#
_symmetry.space_group_name_H-M   'P 1'
#
loop_
_entity.id
_entity.type
_entity.pdbx_description
1 polymer ?
#
loop_
_entity_poly.entity_id
_entity_poly.type
_entity_poly.pdbx_seq_one_letter_code
_entity_poly.pdbx_strand_id
1 'polypeptide(L)'
;MRTSRYLLATVKETPADAVVISHKLMLRAGMIRKLASGLYSWLPNGLRVLQKVERIIREEMNRAGAQEVLMPVVQPAELWAESKRIEGYGPEL
;
A
#
# COMPACT_ATOMS: atom_id res chain seq x y z
N MET A 1 16.67 -12.49 10.91
CA MET A 1 16.35 -11.52 11.98
C MET A 1 15.83 -12.30 13.18
N ARG A 2 16.26 -12.00 14.41
CA ARG A 2 15.71 -12.65 15.61
C ARG A 2 14.39 -11.97 15.99
N THR A 3 13.35 -12.73 16.32
CA THR A 3 12.03 -12.18 16.69
C THR A 3 12.10 -11.24 17.89
N SER A 4 13.00 -11.49 18.85
CA SER A 4 13.23 -10.61 20.00
C SER A 4 13.70 -9.19 19.66
N ARG A 5 14.17 -8.95 18.43
CA ARG A 5 14.62 -7.65 17.91
C ARG A 5 13.75 -7.16 16.74
N TYR A 6 12.53 -7.67 16.63
CA TYR A 6 11.66 -7.44 15.49
C TYR A 6 10.24 -7.15 15.98
N LEU A 7 9.61 -6.10 15.44
CA LEU A 7 8.21 -5.81 15.73
C LEU A 7 7.32 -6.82 15.01
N LEU A 8 6.94 -7.88 15.73
CA LEU A 8 5.94 -8.86 15.31
C LEU A 8 4.66 -8.66 16.14
N ALA A 9 3.80 -7.75 15.71
CA ALA A 9 2.61 -7.34 16.44
C ALA A 9 1.38 -8.21 16.09
N THR A 10 1.44 -9.51 16.40
CA THR A 10 0.29 -10.41 16.15
C THR A 10 -0.86 -10.15 17.12
N VAL A 11 -2.10 -10.34 16.68
CA VAL A 11 -3.29 -10.24 17.54
C VAL A 11 -4.04 -11.58 17.61
N LYS A 12 -4.50 -11.92 18.82
CA LYS A 12 -5.24 -13.18 19.07
C LYS A 12 -6.64 -13.14 18.48
N GLU A 13 -7.29 -11.98 18.52
CA GLU A 13 -8.65 -11.76 18.04
C GLU A 13 -8.64 -10.87 16.81
N THR A 14 -9.57 -11.14 15.91
CA THR A 14 -9.74 -10.35 14.70
C THR A 14 -10.64 -9.17 15.01
N PRO A 15 -10.26 -7.93 14.66
CA PRO A 15 -11.15 -6.78 14.79
C PRO A 15 -12.50 -7.01 14.10
N ALA A 16 -13.60 -6.61 14.76
CA ALA A 16 -14.95 -6.88 14.29
C ALA A 16 -15.28 -6.18 12.94
N ASP A 17 -14.56 -5.11 12.60
CA ASP A 17 -14.71 -4.37 11.35
C ASP A 17 -14.00 -5.05 10.16
N ALA A 18 -13.17 -6.06 10.40
CA ALA A 18 -12.54 -6.83 9.33
C ALA A 18 -13.47 -7.96 8.86
N VAL A 19 -14.05 -7.82 7.67
CA VAL A 19 -14.99 -8.82 7.10
C VAL A 19 -14.26 -9.84 6.20
N VAL A 20 -13.42 -9.37 5.29
CA VAL A 20 -12.73 -10.19 4.28
C VAL A 20 -11.55 -10.95 4.88
N ILE A 21 -11.39 -12.23 4.52
CA ILE A 21 -10.38 -13.13 5.11
C ILE A 21 -8.94 -12.61 5.00
N SER A 22 -8.58 -12.00 3.86
CA SER A 22 -7.24 -11.42 3.66
C SER A 22 -6.97 -10.30 4.66
N HIS A 23 -7.91 -9.35 4.82
CA HIS A 23 -7.82 -8.26 5.78
C HIS A 23 -7.69 -8.80 7.22
N LYS A 24 -8.50 -9.80 7.60
CA LYS A 24 -8.42 -10.47 8.91
C LYS A 24 -7.02 -11.05 9.16
N LEU A 25 -6.48 -11.79 8.19
CA LEU A 25 -5.17 -12.43 8.31
C LEU A 25 -4.03 -11.43 8.37
N MET A 26 -4.07 -10.37 7.55
CA MET A 26 -3.03 -9.33 7.55
C MET A 26 -2.96 -8.58 8.89
N LEU A 27 -4.11 -8.31 9.53
CA LEU A 27 -4.16 -7.75 10.88
C LEU A 27 -3.58 -8.73 11.91
N ARG A 28 -4.04 -9.99 11.90
CA ARG A 28 -3.60 -11.04 12.84
C ARG A 28 -2.11 -11.33 12.76
N ALA A 29 -1.55 -11.33 11.56
CA ALA A 29 -0.14 -11.59 11.31
C ALA A 29 0.76 -10.38 11.57
N GLY A 30 0.20 -9.26 12.05
CA GLY A 30 0.96 -8.02 12.29
C GLY A 30 1.58 -7.47 11.01
N MET A 31 0.87 -7.54 9.88
CA MET A 31 1.34 -7.03 8.59
C MET A 31 0.91 -5.58 8.36
N ILE A 32 -0.27 -5.20 8.82
CA ILE A 32 -0.83 -3.85 8.68
C ILE A 32 -1.50 -3.40 9.97
N ARG A 33 -1.64 -2.08 10.15
CA ARG A 33 -2.41 -1.46 11.22
C ARG A 33 -3.27 -0.33 10.65
N LYS A 34 -4.56 -0.30 10.98
CA LYS A 34 -5.49 0.76 10.55
C LYS A 34 -5.09 2.09 11.20
N LEU A 35 -5.01 3.14 10.38
CA LEU A 35 -4.80 4.52 10.81
C LEU A 35 -6.12 5.31 10.73
N ALA A 36 -6.83 5.19 9.60
CA ALA A 36 -8.16 5.77 9.37
C ALA A 36 -8.95 4.88 8.40
N SER A 37 -10.16 5.29 8.00
CA SER A 37 -10.91 4.59 6.94
C SER A 37 -10.08 4.57 5.65
N GLY A 38 -9.84 3.37 5.09
CA GLY A 38 -9.03 3.19 3.89
C GLY A 38 -7.51 3.41 4.05
N LEU A 39 -7.03 3.86 5.22
CA LEU A 39 -5.63 4.19 5.46
C LEU A 39 -4.98 3.22 6.45
N TYR A 40 -3.85 2.64 6.04
CA TYR A 40 -3.13 1.62 6.81
C TYR A 40 -1.63 1.89 6.86
N SER A 41 -1.03 1.63 8.02
CA SER A 41 0.42 1.55 8.16
C SER A 41 0.89 0.13 7.87
N TRP A 42 1.87 0.00 6.98
CA TRP A 42 2.57 -1.27 6.76
C TRP A 42 3.56 -1.53 7.90
N LEU A 43 3.35 -2.63 8.62
CA LEU A 43 4.26 -3.10 9.66
C LEU A 43 5.42 -3.88 9.01
N PRO A 44 6.53 -4.16 9.73
CA PRO A 44 7.72 -4.74 9.11
C PRO A 44 7.48 -6.03 8.31
N ASN A 45 6.54 -6.87 8.73
CA ASN A 45 6.22 -8.12 8.02
C ASN A 45 5.50 -7.84 6.70
N GLY A 46 4.53 -6.93 6.73
CA GLY A 46 3.80 -6.50 5.54
C GLY A 46 4.70 -5.77 4.56
N LEU A 47 5.54 -4.85 5.04
CA LEU A 47 6.46 -4.08 4.20
C LEU A 47 7.45 -4.99 3.47
N ARG A 48 7.97 -6.05 4.11
CA ARG A 48 8.84 -7.03 3.44
C ARG A 48 8.15 -7.76 2.30
N VAL A 49 6.86 -8.06 2.43
CA VAL A 49 6.08 -8.71 1.37
C VAL A 49 5.79 -7.70 0.25
N LEU A 50 5.39 -6.48 0.60
CA LEU A 50 5.16 -5.39 -0.35
C LEU A 50 6.40 -5.15 -1.23
N GLN A 51 7.58 -5.04 -0.62
CA GLN A 51 8.85 -4.85 -1.34
C GLN A 51 9.21 -6.02 -2.26
N LYS A 52 8.83 -7.26 -1.90
CA LYS A 52 9.04 -8.41 -2.80
C LYS A 52 8.16 -8.32 -4.04
N VAL A 53 6.90 -7.94 -3.86
CA VAL A 53 5.95 -7.75 -4.98
C VAL A 53 6.43 -6.61 -5.87
N GLU A 54 6.76 -5.46 -5.27
CA GLU A 54 7.33 -4.30 -5.97
C GLU A 54 8.56 -4.68 -6.80
N ARG A 55 9.49 -5.47 -6.22
CA ARG A 55 10.68 -5.92 -6.93
C ARG A 55 10.35 -6.77 -8.15
N ILE A 56 9.42 -7.72 -8.04
CA ILE A 56 9.01 -8.56 -9.18
C ILE A 56 8.42 -7.68 -10.29
N ILE A 57 7.56 -6.72 -9.94
CA ILE A 57 6.99 -5.77 -10.90
C ILE A 57 8.12 -5.00 -11.61
N ARG A 58 9.07 -4.45 -10.86
CA ARG A 58 10.22 -3.72 -11.41
C ARG A 58 11.07 -4.60 -12.34
N GLU A 59 11.36 -5.83 -11.95
CA GLU A 59 12.13 -6.78 -12.76
C GLU A 59 11.45 -7.05 -14.12
N GLU A 60 10.14 -7.24 -14.13
CA GLU A 60 9.39 -7.50 -15.36
C GLU A 60 9.22 -6.24 -16.22
N MET A 61 9.01 -5.07 -15.61
CA MET A 61 8.94 -3.79 -16.34
C MET A 61 10.29 -3.47 -17.01
N ASN A 62 11.41 -3.71 -16.32
CA ASN A 62 12.75 -3.56 -16.89
C ASN A 62 12.98 -4.55 -18.04
N ARG A 63 12.52 -5.80 -17.91
CA ARG A 63 12.59 -6.80 -18.99
C ARG A 63 11.82 -6.36 -20.24
N ALA A 64 10.70 -5.66 -20.05
CA ALA A 64 9.90 -5.09 -21.12
C ALA A 64 10.48 -3.78 -21.71
N GLY A 65 11.59 -3.27 -21.18
CA GLY A 65 12.25 -2.04 -21.65
C GLY A 65 11.66 -0.73 -21.11
N ALA A 66 10.82 -0.79 -20.07
CA ALA A 66 10.34 0.42 -19.40
C ALA A 66 11.45 1.11 -18.61
N GLN A 67 11.31 2.42 -18.40
CA GLN A 67 12.21 3.23 -17.58
C GLN A 67 11.45 3.79 -16.37
N GLU A 68 11.92 3.46 -15.17
CA GLU A 68 11.26 3.88 -13.93
C GLU A 68 11.56 5.34 -13.57
N VAL A 69 10.54 6.09 -13.16
CA VAL A 69 10.64 7.45 -12.63
C VAL A 69 9.78 7.58 -11.36
N LEU A 70 10.14 8.51 -10.47
CA LEU A 70 9.38 8.82 -9.26
C LEU A 70 8.82 10.26 -9.35
N MET A 71 7.51 10.38 -9.46
CA MET A 71 6.81 11.67 -9.55
C MET A 71 6.26 12.10 -8.19
N PRO A 72 6.05 13.41 -7.95
CA PRO A 72 5.42 13.90 -6.72
C PRO A 72 3.96 13.46 -6.62
N VAL A 73 3.52 13.17 -5.39
CA VAL A 73 2.13 12.78 -5.10
C VAL A 73 1.18 13.99 -5.20
N VAL A 74 1.63 15.16 -4.74
CA VAL A 74 0.89 16.42 -4.88
C VAL A 74 1.21 17.04 -6.23
N GLN A 75 0.18 17.40 -6.99
CA GLN A 75 0.30 17.92 -8.36
C GLN A 75 -0.44 19.26 -8.51
N PRO A 76 0.04 20.19 -9.36
CA PRO A 76 -0.69 21.41 -9.70
C PRO A 76 -2.03 21.09 -10.36
N ALA A 77 -3.09 21.80 -9.95
CA ALA A 77 -4.44 21.57 -10.46
C ALA A 77 -4.58 21.93 -11.96
N GLU A 78 -3.74 22.83 -12.45
CA GLU A 78 -3.72 23.29 -13.84
C GLU A 78 -3.49 22.13 -14.82
N LEU A 79 -2.65 21.15 -14.46
CA LEU A 79 -2.40 19.95 -15.29
C LEU A 79 -3.66 19.07 -15.42
N TRP A 80 -4.49 19.03 -14.37
CA TRP A 80 -5.74 18.27 -14.36
C TRP A 80 -6.82 18.97 -15.17
N ALA A 81 -6.87 20.30 -15.10
CA ALA A 81 -7.75 21.13 -15.91
C ALA A 81 -7.39 21.05 -17.40
N GLU A 82 -6.10 21.10 -17.75
CA GLU A 82 -5.63 21.00 -19.14
C GLU A 82 -6.07 19.68 -19.79
N SER A 83 -5.96 18.57 -19.06
CA SER A 83 -6.43 17.26 -19.51
C SER A 83 -7.95 17.05 -19.40
N LYS A 84 -8.70 18.02 -18.87
CA LYS A 84 -10.15 17.96 -18.60
C LYS A 84 -10.56 16.83 -17.65
N ARG A 85 -9.63 16.36 -16.82
CA ARG A 85 -9.89 15.27 -15.87
C ARG A 85 -10.38 15.76 -14.52
N ILE A 86 -10.20 17.04 -14.20
CA ILE A 86 -10.64 17.60 -12.92
C ILE A 86 -12.14 17.39 -12.67
N GLU A 87 -12.98 17.60 -13.69
CA GLU A 87 -14.43 17.36 -13.60
C GLU A 87 -14.78 15.87 -13.74
N GLY A 88 -14.03 15.13 -14.58
CA GLY A 88 -14.32 13.73 -14.88
C GLY A 88 -14.00 12.77 -13.74
N TYR A 89 -13.05 13.11 -12.86
CA TYR A 89 -12.68 12.29 -11.71
C TYR A 89 -13.64 12.45 -10.53
N GLY A 90 -14.24 13.64 -10.38
CA GLY A 90 -15.24 13.91 -9.35
C GLY A 90 -14.67 14.00 -7.92
N PRO A 91 -15.48 13.73 -6.88
CA PRO A 91 -15.12 13.93 -5.47
C PRO A 91 -14.00 13.04 -4.92
N GLU A 92 -13.54 12.05 -5.70
CA GLU A 92 -12.42 11.18 -5.32
C GLU A 92 -11.05 11.75 -5.71
N LEU A 93 -11.03 12.88 -6.43
CA LEU A 93 -9.82 13.65 -6.74
C LEU A 93 -9.31 14.44 -5.53
#